data_AF-A0A933ERC1-F1
#
_entry.id   AF-A0A933ERC1-F1
#
_cell.length_a   1.000
_cell.length_b   1.000
_cell.length_c   1.000
_cell.angle_alpha   90.00
_cell.angle_beta   90.00
_cell.angle_gamma   90.00
#
_symmetry.space_group_name_H-M   'P 1'
#
loop_
_entity.id
_entity.type
_entity.pdbx_description
1 polymer ?
#
loop_
_entity_poly.entity_id
_entity_poly.type
_entity_poly.pdbx_seq_one_letter_code
_entity_poly.pdbx_strand_id
1 'polypeptide(L)' 'MRFLGSLGRLIKGSAAGVVAGLIVMALPMPEDIDPLWQMLQAPIGALLVVCSIGKALYDTLFYDRYRH' A
#
# COMPACT_ATOMS: atom_id res chain seq x y z
N MET A 1 18.70 15.96 -10.67
CA MET A 1 17.25 16.18 -10.89
C MET A 1 16.43 14.91 -11.19
N ARG A 2 16.97 13.83 -11.80
CA ARG A 2 16.19 12.59 -12.10
C ARG A 2 15.68 11.81 -10.86
N PHE A 3 16.40 11.87 -9.72
CA PHE A 3 15.99 11.19 -8.49
C PHE A 3 14.73 11.77 -7.84
N LEU A 4 14.54 13.10 -7.85
CA LEU A 4 13.34 13.75 -7.29
C LEU A 4 12.06 13.35 -8.04
N GLY A 5 12.15 13.23 -9.38
CA GLY A 5 11.00 12.81 -10.20
C GLY A 5 10.64 11.33 -10.06
N SER A 6 11.59 10.48 -9.67
CA SER A 6 11.33 9.07 -9.37
C SER A 6 10.67 8.91 -8.00
N LEU A 7 11.16 9.65 -6.99
CA LEU A 7 10.57 9.67 -5.65
C LEU A 7 9.12 10.17 -5.66
N GLY A 8 8.83 11.24 -6.42
CA GLY A 8 7.47 11.76 -6.52
C GLY A 8 6.48 10.76 -7.15
N ARG A 9 6.93 9.95 -8.11
CA ARG A 9 6.10 8.88 -8.70
C ARG A 9 5.91 7.69 -7.76
N LEU A 10 6.96 7.32 -7.02
CA LEU A 10 6.89 6.31 -5.96
C LEU A 10 5.86 6.68 -4.90
N ILE A 11 5.96 7.90 -4.35
CA ILE A 11 5.04 8.41 -3.33
C ILE A 11 3.61 8.43 -3.87
N LYS A 12 3.40 8.90 -5.10
CA LYS A 12 2.05 8.97 -5.69
C LYS A 12 1.47 7.58 -5.99
N GLY A 13 2.31 6.62 -6.37
CA GLY A 13 1.91 5.24 -6.68
C GLY A 13 1.59 4.40 -5.45
N SER A 14 2.28 4.62 -4.32
CA SER A 14 2.05 3.88 -3.07
C SER A 14 1.06 4.56 -2.13
N ALA A 15 0.88 5.90 -2.20
CA ALA A 15 0.08 6.66 -1.25
C ALA A 15 -1.34 6.10 -1.06
N ALA A 16 -2.05 5.78 -2.15
CA ALA A 16 -3.42 5.27 -2.05
C ALA A 16 -3.50 3.93 -1.31
N GLY A 17 -2.56 3.00 -1.57
CA GLY A 17 -2.56 1.70 -0.92
C GLY A 17 -2.05 1.74 0.52
N VAL A 18 -1.11 2.65 0.83
CA VAL A 18 -0.67 2.90 2.20
C VAL A 18 -1.79 3.52 3.03
N VAL A 19 -2.48 4.53 2.49
CA VAL A 19 -3.62 5.17 3.17
C VAL A 19 -4.75 4.16 3.37
N ALA A 20 -5.09 3.35 2.35
CA ALA A 20 -6.10 2.31 2.48
C ALA A 20 -5.73 1.27 3.54
N GLY A 21 -4.48 0.80 3.56
CA GLY A 21 -4.01 -0.15 4.58
C GLY A 21 -4.06 0.43 5.99
N LEU A 22 -3.65 1.69 6.17
CA LEU A 22 -3.74 2.38 7.47
C LEU A 22 -5.19 2.59 7.92
N ILE A 23 -6.10 2.96 7.00
CA ILE A 23 -7.53 3.06 7.31
C ILE A 23 -8.05 1.71 7.77
N VAL A 24 -7.74 0.62 7.07
CA VAL A 24 -8.16 -0.72 7.46
C VAL A 24 -7.64 -1.08 8.85
N MET A 25 -6.41 -0.71 9.23
CA MET A 25 -5.88 -1.00 10.57
C MET A 25 -6.42 -0.08 11.67
N ALA A 26 -6.74 1.18 11.34
CA ALA A 26 -7.16 2.18 12.31
C ALA A 26 -8.69 2.28 12.48
N LEU A 27 -9.47 1.66 11.58
CA LEU A 27 -10.92 1.69 11.66
C LEU A 27 -11.38 0.94 12.92
N PRO A 28 -12.12 1.59 13.84
CA PRO A 28 -12.72 0.89 14.96
C PRO A 28 -13.75 -0.11 14.42
N MET A 29 -13.56 -1.39 14.74
CA MET A 29 -14.52 -2.44 14.40
C MET A 29 -15.74 -2.33 15.34
N PRO A 30 -16.98 -2.25 14.83
CA PRO A 30 -18.15 -2.45 15.66
C PRO A 30 -18.13 -3.86 16.28
N GLU A 31 -18.62 -3.96 17.53
CA GLU A 31 -18.55 -5.19 18.34
C GLU A 31 -19.33 -6.36 17.73
N ASP A 32 -20.24 -6.09 16.79
CA ASP A 32 -21.10 -7.08 16.11
C ASP A 32 -20.44 -7.77 14.89
N ILE A 33 -19.18 -7.44 14.57
CA ILE A 33 -18.49 -8.05 13.43
C ILE A 33 -17.87 -9.40 13.80
N ASP A 34 -17.91 -10.32 12.83
CA ASP A 34 -17.28 -11.65 12.89
C ASP A 34 -15.86 -11.58 13.52
N PRO A 35 -15.60 -12.35 14.60
CA PRO A 35 -14.31 -12.35 15.29
C PRO A 35 -13.14 -12.72 14.35
N LEU A 36 -13.38 -13.51 13.31
CA LEU A 36 -12.37 -13.83 12.31
C LEU A 36 -11.94 -12.60 11.51
N TRP A 37 -12.87 -11.68 11.23
CA TRP A 37 -12.56 -10.43 10.54
C TRP A 37 -11.75 -9.48 11.42
N GLN A 38 -12.03 -9.42 12.73
CA GLN A 38 -11.22 -8.65 13.67
C GLN A 38 -9.77 -9.16 13.73
N MET A 39 -9.56 -10.48 13.73
CA MET A 39 -8.23 -11.08 13.68
C MET A 39 -7.50 -10.81 12.36
N LEU A 40 -8.24 -10.77 11.24
CA LEU A 40 -7.68 -10.56 9.91
C LEU A 40 -7.47 -9.09 9.53
N GLN A 41 -8.09 -8.15 10.23
CA GLN A 41 -8.00 -6.72 9.93
C GLN A 41 -6.55 -6.21 9.87
N ALA A 42 -5.76 -6.50 10.91
CA ALA A 42 -4.37 -6.10 10.98
C ALA A 42 -3.49 -6.72 9.87
N PRO A 43 -3.51 -8.05 9.64
CA PRO A 43 -2.72 -8.64 8.55
C PRO A 43 -3.20 -8.20 7.16
N ILE A 44 -4.49 -7.98 6.94
CA ILE A 44 -5.02 -7.44 5.68
C ILE A 44 -4.48 -6.02 5.44
N GLY A 45 -4.56 -5.14 6.45
CA GLY A 45 -4.04 -3.79 6.35
C GLY A 45 -2.52 -3.76 6.08
N ALA A 46 -1.75 -4.59 6.79
CA ALA A 46 -0.31 -4.73 6.56
C ALA A 46 0.00 -5.25 5.14
N LEU A 47 -0.76 -6.23 4.65
CA LEU A 47 -0.61 -6.76 3.30
C LEU A 47 -0.84 -5.66 2.25
N LEU A 48 -1.87 -4.83 2.42
CA LEU A 48 -2.15 -3.70 1.52
C LEU A 48 -1.00 -2.69 1.48
N VAL A 49 -0.41 -2.37 2.63
CA VAL A 49 0.76 -1.48 2.71
C VAL A 49 1.96 -2.09 1.99
N VAL A 50 2.29 -3.36 2.27
CA VAL A 50 3.46 -4.02 1.68
C VAL A 50 3.28 -4.19 0.17
N CYS A 51 2.11 -4.62 -0.30
CA CYS A 51 1.84 -4.78 -1.72
C CYS A 51 1.84 -3.46 -2.47
N SER A 52 1.34 -2.37 -1.88
CA SER A 52 1.34 -1.06 -2.52
C SER A 52 2.74 -0.45 -2.62
N ILE A 53 3.58 -0.61 -1.59
CA ILE A 53 4.99 -0.23 -1.65
C ILE A 53 5.75 -1.09 -2.66
N GLY A 54 5.57 -2.41 -2.63
CA GLY A 54 6.18 -3.35 -3.55
C GLY A 54 5.83 -3.07 -5.01
N LYS A 55 4.55 -2.78 -5.30
CA LYS A 55 4.10 -2.37 -6.63
C LYS A 55 4.71 -1.05 -7.07
N ALA A 56 4.72 -0.03 -6.21
CA ALA A 56 5.31 1.26 -6.55
C ALA A 56 6.82 1.16 -6.81
N LEU A 57 7.54 0.32 -6.05
CA LEU A 57 8.95 -0.01 -6.30
C LEU A 57 9.12 -0.78 -7.62
N TYR A 58 8.27 -1.75 -7.91
CA TYR A 58 8.31 -2.49 -9.17
C TYR A 58 8.08 -1.58 -10.38
N ASP A 59 7.05 -0.75 -10.34
CA ASP A 59 6.70 0.17 -11.42
C ASP A 59 7.82 1.19 -11.69
N THR A 60 8.48 1.69 -10.63
CA THR A 60 9.53 2.71 -10.77
C THR A 60 10.93 2.17 -11.05
N LEU A 61 11.30 0.99 -10.53
CA LEU A 61 12.64 0.41 -10.71
C LEU A 61 12.73 -0.53 -11.91
N PHE A 62 11.66 -1.29 -12.18
CA PHE A 62 11.68 -2.35 -13.19
C PHE A 62 10.80 -2.01 -14.40
N TYR A 63 9.54 -1.61 -14.19
CA TYR A 63 8.60 -1.44 -15.31
C TYR A 63 9.00 -0.30 -16.26
N ASP A 64 9.50 0.83 -15.72
CA ASP A 64 10.05 1.93 -16.54
C ASP A 64 11.30 1.51 -17.36
N ARG A 65 12.00 0.44 -16.97
CA ARG A 65 13.23 -0.04 -17.64
C ARG A 65 12.96 -0.99 -18.80
N TYR A 66 11.85 -1.74 -18.78
CA TYR A 66 11.48 -2.70 -19.82
C TYR A 66 10.56 -2.13 -20.90
N ARG A 67 10.22 -0.83 -20.84
CA ARG A 67 9.38 -0.15 -21.83
C ARG A 67 10.17 0.46 -23.00
N HIS A 68 11.47 0.17 -23.10
CA HIS A 68 12.34 0.57 -24.20
C HIS A 68 12.61 -0.58 -25.16
#